data_AF-A0A9D9NRM2-F1
#
_entry.id   AF-A0A9D9NRM2-F1
#
_cell.length_a   1.000
_cell.length_b   1.000
_cell.length_c   1.000
_cell.angle_alpha   90.00
_cell.angle_beta   90.00
_cell.angle_gamma   90.00
#
_symmetry.space_group_name_H-M   'P 1'
#
loop_
_entity.id
_entity.type
_entity.pdbx_description
1 polymer ?
#
loop_
_entity_poly.entity_id
_entity_poly.type
_entity_poly.pdbx_seq_one_letter_code
_entity_poly.pdbx_strand_id
1 'polypeptide(L)' 'MARKKKEEFDYAAAIAELEEIASRVESADTGIDDIDRYIRRADSLITACRAYLRSAREKAGAIDSHADNGYDNE' A
#
# COMPACT_ATOMS: atom_id res chain seq x y z
N MET A 1 4.29 -28.95 5.45
CA MET A 1 2.99 -28.27 5.25
C MET A 1 3.25 -26.78 5.03
N ALA A 2 3.42 -26.34 3.79
CA ALA A 2 3.64 -24.91 3.50
C ALA A 2 2.31 -24.17 3.66
N ARG A 3 2.21 -23.28 4.65
CA ARG A 3 1.06 -22.37 4.78
C ARG A 3 1.06 -21.47 3.55
N LYS A 4 0.04 -21.65 2.69
CA LYS A 4 -0.26 -20.79 1.55
C LYS A 4 -0.47 -19.38 2.10
N LYS A 5 0.56 -18.54 2.06
CA LYS A 5 0.47 -17.13 2.44
C LYS A 5 -0.50 -16.54 1.42
N LYS A 6 -1.67 -16.14 1.90
CA LYS A 6 -2.63 -15.29 1.15
C LYS A 6 -1.78 -14.24 0.44
N GLU A 7 -1.96 -14.04 -0.87
CA GLU A 7 -1.21 -13.06 -1.65
C GLU A 7 -1.32 -11.70 -0.96
N GLU A 8 -0.34 -11.43 -0.10
CA GLU A 8 -0.30 -10.28 0.77
C GLU A 8 0.33 -9.23 -0.12
N PHE A 9 -0.42 -8.16 -0.38
CA PHE A 9 0.06 -7.05 -1.19
C PHE A 9 1.48 -6.68 -0.77
N ASP A 10 2.43 -6.80 -1.69
CA ASP A 10 3.83 -6.50 -1.44
C ASP A 10 4.04 -4.99 -1.55
N TYR A 11 3.92 -4.33 -0.40
CA TYR A 11 4.11 -2.90 -0.28
C TYR A 11 5.52 -2.46 -0.74
N ALA A 12 6.55 -3.24 -0.44
CA ALA A 12 7.93 -2.88 -0.79
C ALA A 12 8.13 -2.93 -2.31
N ALA A 13 7.62 -3.96 -2.97
CA ALA A 13 7.64 -4.06 -4.43
C ALA A 13 6.84 -2.92 -5.09
N ALA A 14 5.69 -2.56 -4.53
CA ALA A 14 4.87 -1.47 -5.06
C ALA A 14 5.55 -0.09 -4.94
N ILE A 15 6.29 0.15 -3.86
CA ILE A 15 7.10 1.39 -3.72
C ILE A 15 8.26 1.40 -4.70
N ALA A 16 8.99 0.28 -4.87
CA ALA A 16 10.07 0.20 -5.84
C ALA A 16 9.58 0.46 -7.28
N GLU A 17 8.40 -0.06 -7.63
CA GLU A 17 7.80 0.20 -8.94
C GLU A 17 7.39 1.68 -9.11
N LEU A 18 6.91 2.33 -8.04
CA LEU A 18 6.61 3.77 -8.05
C LEU A 18 7.87 4.63 -8.26
N GLU A 19 8.98 4.27 -7.62
CA GLU A 19 10.28 4.95 -7.80
C GLU A 19 10.80 4.79 -9.24
N GLU A 20 10.67 3.59 -9.81
CA GLU A 20 11.03 3.35 -11.21
C GLU A 20 10.15 4.19 -12.16
N ILE A 21 8.84 4.23 -11.92
CA ILE A 21 7.92 5.07 -12.70
C ILE A 21 8.33 6.54 -12.62
N ALA A 22 8.63 7.06 -11.43
CA ALA A 22 9.07 8.44 -11.25
C ALA A 22 10.34 8.73 -12.07
N SER A 23 11.35 7.85 -11.96
CA SER A 23 12.59 7.97 -12.73
C SER A 23 12.36 7.95 -14.25
N ARG A 24 11.41 7.14 -14.73
CA ARG A 24 11.08 7.09 -16.16
C ARG A 24 10.35 8.34 -16.63
N VAL A 25 9.37 8.84 -15.87
CA VAL A 25 8.63 10.05 -16.25
C VAL A 25 9.53 11.30 -16.27
N GLU A 26 10.56 11.34 -15.43
CA GLU A 26 11.55 12.43 -15.41
C GLU A 26 12.59 12.35 -16.55
N SER A 27 12.65 11.23 -17.28
CA SER A 27 13.55 11.07 -18.41
C SER A 27 13.03 11.81 -19.65
N ALA A 28 13.91 12.58 -20.30
CA ALA A 28 13.62 13.29 -21.54
C ALA A 28 13.39 12.35 -22.75
N ASP A 29 13.76 11.08 -22.63
CA ASP A 29 13.56 10.04 -23.65
C ASP A 29 12.17 9.38 -23.58
N THR A 30 11.38 9.70 -22.57
CA THR A 30 10.06 9.08 -22.37
C THR A 30 9.02 9.76 -23.25
N GLY A 31 8.42 8.98 -24.15
CA GLY A 31 7.35 9.46 -25.03
C GLY A 31 6.10 9.88 -24.24
N ILE A 32 5.35 10.85 -24.76
CA ILE A 32 4.10 11.34 -24.15
C ILE A 32 3.10 10.20 -23.89
N ASP A 33 3.00 9.24 -24.80
CA ASP A 33 2.12 8.07 -24.64
C ASP A 33 2.57 7.14 -23.49
N ASP A 34 3.88 7.05 -23.24
CA ASP A 34 4.43 6.29 -22.13
C ASP A 34 4.17 6.99 -20.80
N ILE A 35 4.17 8.33 -20.77
CA ILE A 35 3.85 9.12 -19.56
C ILE A 35 2.42 8.82 -19.08
N ASP A 36 1.41 8.83 -19.96
CA ASP A 36 0.03 8.50 -19.58
C ASP A 36 -0.08 7.07 -19.02
N ARG A 37 0.63 6.11 -19.63
CA ARG A 37 0.69 4.73 -19.12
C ARG A 37 1.31 4.65 -17.74
N TYR A 38 2.42 5.35 -17.51
CA TYR A 38 3.11 5.40 -16.22
C TYR A 38 2.24 6.05 -15.13
N ILE A 39 1.55 7.15 -15.44
CA ILE A 39 0.65 7.81 -14.50
C ILE A 39 -0.50 6.89 -14.08
N ARG A 40 -1.15 6.21 -15.03
CA ARG A 40 -2.25 5.25 -14.71
C ARG A 40 -1.77 4.09 -13.85
N ARG A 41 -0.54 3.60 -14.12
CA ARG A 41 0.06 2.54 -13.31
C ARG A 41 0.39 3.03 -11.90
N ALA A 42 0.97 4.22 -11.77
CA ALA A 42 1.24 4.83 -10.48
C ALA A 42 -0.03 5.03 -9.65
N ASP A 43 -1.12 5.50 -10.26
CA ASP A 43 -2.41 5.68 -9.57
C ASP A 43 -2.97 4.36 -9.01
N SER A 44 -2.84 3.28 -9.79
CA SER A 44 -3.22 1.93 -9.35
C SER A 44 -2.40 1.45 -8.15
N LEU A 45 -1.07 1.66 -8.19
CA LEU A 45 -0.16 1.29 -7.11
C LEU A 45 -0.44 2.11 -5.84
N ILE A 46 -0.64 3.42 -5.96
CA ILE A 46 -0.97 4.30 -4.83
C ILE A 46 -2.29 3.87 -4.18
N THR A 47 -3.30 3.53 -4.98
CA THR A 47 -4.59 3.04 -4.48
C THR A 47 -4.42 1.76 -3.67
N ALA A 48 -3.64 0.80 -4.18
CA ALA A 48 -3.36 -0.44 -3.48
C ALA A 48 -2.55 -0.22 -2.19
N CYS A 49 -1.53 0.65 -2.20
CA CYS A 49 -0.76 1.05 -1.03
C CYS A 49 -1.66 1.67 0.06
N ARG A 50 -2.56 2.58 -0.32
CA ARG A 50 -3.52 3.20 0.61
C ARG A 50 -4.47 2.18 1.22
N ALA A 51 -4.97 1.24 0.42
CA ALA A 51 -5.84 0.17 0.91
C ALA A 51 -5.10 -0.76 1.90
N TYR A 52 -3.85 -1.10 1.60
CA TYR A 52 -2.99 -1.88 2.48
C TYR A 52 -2.79 -1.18 3.84
N LEU A 53 -2.40 0.10 3.83
CA LEU A 53 -2.19 0.88 5.04
C LEU A 53 -3.47 1.02 5.88
N ARG A 54 -4.62 1.21 5.22
CA ARG A 54 -5.92 1.26 5.89
C ARG A 54 -6.23 -0.08 6.58
N SER A 55 -6.06 -1.20 5.88
CA SER A 55 -6.26 -2.53 6.46
C SER A 55 -5.29 -2.82 7.59
N ALA A 56 -4.03 -2.42 7.47
CA ALA A 56 -3.03 -2.55 8.53
C ALA A 56 -3.43 -1.75 9.78
N ARG A 57 -3.91 -0.51 9.59
CA ARG A 57 -4.42 0.34 10.68
C ARG A 57 -5.65 -0.23 11.35
N GLU A 58 -6.60 -0.76 10.59
CA GLU A 58 -7.81 -1.41 11.14
C GLU A 58 -7.45 -2.63 11.97
N LYS A 59 -6.53 -3.46 11.49
CA LYS A 59 -6.00 -4.61 12.26
C LYS A 59 -5.33 -4.15 13.55
N ALA A 60 -4.53 -3.08 13.51
CA ALA A 60 -3.88 -2.53 14.69
C ALA A 60 -4.89 -1.92 15.69
N GLY A 61 -5.90 -1.17 15.21
CA GLY A 61 -6.93 -0.57 16.06
C GLY A 61 -7.89 -1.59 16.68
N ALA A 62 -8.17 -2.70 15.98
CA ALA A 62 -8.95 -3.80 16.53
C ALA A 62 -8.25 -4.52 17.69
N ILE A 63 -6.92 -4.40 17.80
CA ILE A 63 -6.13 -4.93 18.93
C ILE A 63 -6.23 -4.00 20.15
N ASP A 64 -6.42 -2.70 19.93
CA ASP A 64 -6.50 -1.67 20.98
C ASP A 64 -7.88 -1.63 21.68
N SER A 65 -8.96 -1.94 20.96
CA SER A 65 -10.34 -1.93 21.49
C SER A 65 -10.68 -3.08 22.46
N HIS A 66 -9.70 -3.82 22.98
CA HIS A 66 -9.86 -4.81 24.04
C HIS A 66 -9.30 -4.37 25.40
N ALA A 67 -8.77 -3.15 25.54
CA ALA A 67 -8.15 -2.66 26.77
C ALA A 67 -9.05 -1.77 27.66
N ASP A 68 -10.29 -1.47 27.27
CA ASP A 68 -11.20 -0.58 28.01
C ASP A 68 -12.42 -1.33 28.60
N ASN A 69 -12.18 -2.34 29.43
CA ASN A 69 -13.21 -2.84 30.32
C ASN A 69 -12.60 -3.24 31.66
N GLY A 70 -12.42 -2.26 32.53
CA GLY A 70 -12.08 -2.55 33.92
C GLY A 70 -11.60 -1.35 34.70
N TYR A 71 -12.49 -0.40 34.98
CA TYR A 71 -12.54 0.30 36.28
C TYR A 71 -13.97 0.82 36.51
N ASP A 72 -14.88 -0.10 36.80
CA ASP A 72 -15.96 0.16 37.75
C ASP A 72 -15.40 -0.06 39.16
N ASN A 73 -15.81 0.79 40.12
CA ASN A 73 -15.64 0.83 41.59
C ASN A 73 -15.25 2.28 41.94
N GLU A 74 -16.06 3.15 42.55
CA GLU A 74 -17.30 3.08 43.36
C GLU A 74 -18.20 4.29 43.08
#